data_AF-A0A3C1DBR0-F1
#
_entry.id   AF-A0A3C1DBR0-F1
#
_cell.length_a   1.000
_cell.length_b   1.000
_cell.length_c   1.000
_cell.angle_alpha   90.00
_cell.angle_beta   90.00
_cell.angle_gamma   90.00
#
_symmetry.space_group_name_H-M   'P 1'
#
loop_
_entity.id
_entity.type
_entity.pdbx_description
1 polymer ?
#
loop_
_entity_poly.entity_id
_entity_poly.type
_entity_poly.pdbx_seq_one_letter_code
_entity_poly.pdbx_strand_id
1 'polypeptide(L)'
;MKPEQLESYLERIGMKVPDSPSLEVLKNMQECHIYAIPVENLDIIQGNLPLSLEIDDLVDKVARRRRGGISFELNVLFAEALRDIGFDVRLMSAKHPKYGHEFDHAVLMVRVPGEEGEWLVDVGYTENFRTPLLFDGRIWQSDGRDDYKFVQDECDGEAWRLMRRRADHVDLVYSFRLKEHRPSEYYEQCAWFCTNPQSRFTQGLFVSIERPEGRICCSMDTVMNTYTGKPIRPVIEGEEDARAVLREVFGIEADSKAGFGNPEEKFNYLRIFAALGNDAQQDAVIEEAVRIALEKQAHLRFGHVVVEAARGADAVPGSFPAYVQSVRLALNEAVAKKMAALSKTDEVLGGEVVVMGLNSRIGATIDAPVGYAPEQLVESLIKPFNPAIVVCGSSRKSKLRSFIQGSTESYLARKLDCEVVCVE
;
A
#
# COMPACT_ATOMS: atom_id res chain seq x y z
N MET A 1 -26.14 12.49 10.75
CA MET A 1 -25.36 12.93 11.94
C MET A 1 -26.13 14.03 12.70
N LYS A 2 -25.63 14.54 13.83
CA LYS A 2 -26.27 15.68 14.53
C LYS A 2 -25.94 16.99 13.82
N PRO A 3 -26.80 18.04 13.86
CA PRO A 3 -26.54 19.31 13.18
C PRO A 3 -25.18 19.93 13.49
N GLU A 4 -24.76 19.93 14.76
CA GLU A 4 -23.46 20.47 15.19
C GLU A 4 -22.26 19.67 14.64
N GLN A 5 -22.46 18.39 14.32
CA GLN A 5 -21.44 17.55 13.71
C GLN A 5 -21.28 17.86 12.23
N LEU A 6 -22.40 18.07 11.53
CA LEU A 6 -22.40 18.52 10.15
C LEU A 6 -21.71 19.89 10.03
N GLU A 7 -22.05 20.84 10.88
CA GLU A 7 -21.40 22.16 10.93
C GLU A 7 -19.89 22.02 11.16
N SER A 8 -19.46 21.23 12.15
CA SER A 8 -18.03 21.00 12.43
C SER A 8 -17.30 20.43 11.20
N TYR A 9 -17.93 19.48 10.50
CA TYR A 9 -17.36 18.88 9.30
C TYR A 9 -17.31 19.86 8.11
N LEU A 10 -18.37 20.64 7.89
CA LEU A 10 -18.39 21.63 6.82
C LEU A 10 -17.38 22.75 7.08
N GLU A 11 -17.25 23.21 8.33
CA GLU A 11 -16.17 24.13 8.74
C GLU A 11 -14.78 23.53 8.46
N ARG A 12 -14.58 22.23 8.73
CA ARG A 12 -13.31 21.54 8.47
C ARG A 12 -12.90 21.58 7.00
N ILE A 13 -13.86 21.53 6.08
CA ILE A 13 -13.63 21.62 4.63
C ILE A 13 -13.79 23.04 4.08
N GLY A 14 -14.09 24.03 4.92
CA GLY A 14 -14.22 25.43 4.51
C GLY A 14 -15.55 25.79 3.85
N MET A 15 -16.60 25.01 4.10
CA MET A 15 -17.95 25.23 3.58
C MET A 15 -18.93 25.64 4.68
N LYS A 16 -20.00 26.32 4.26
CA LYS A 16 -21.18 26.54 5.10
C LYS A 16 -22.24 25.50 4.76
N VAL A 17 -23.20 25.29 5.67
CA VAL A 17 -24.38 24.46 5.39
C VAL A 17 -25.12 25.02 4.16
N PRO A 18 -25.30 24.23 3.09
CA PRO A 18 -26.04 24.68 1.92
C PRO A 18 -27.55 24.65 2.18
N ASP A 19 -28.30 25.53 1.49
CA ASP A 19 -29.76 25.60 1.64
C ASP A 19 -30.50 24.39 1.05
N SER A 20 -29.93 23.75 0.02
CA SER A 20 -30.54 22.60 -0.67
C SER A 20 -29.47 21.75 -1.40
N PRO A 21 -29.70 20.43 -1.56
CA PRO A 21 -28.81 19.57 -2.34
C PRO A 21 -28.92 19.91 -3.84
N SER A 22 -27.78 20.16 -4.48
CA SER A 22 -27.68 20.36 -5.92
C SER A 22 -26.39 19.76 -6.46
N LEU A 23 -26.27 19.62 -7.78
CA LEU A 23 -25.05 19.08 -8.40
C LEU A 23 -23.84 20.01 -8.14
N GLU A 24 -24.06 21.31 -8.08
CA GLU A 24 -23.03 22.29 -7.72
C GLU A 24 -22.56 22.11 -6.27
N VAL A 25 -23.48 21.88 -5.34
CA VAL A 25 -23.14 21.57 -3.94
C VAL A 25 -22.33 20.28 -3.86
N LEU A 26 -22.72 19.22 -4.59
CA LEU A 26 -21.99 17.95 -4.60
C LEU A 26 -20.55 18.12 -5.13
N LYS A 27 -20.38 18.87 -6.23
CA LYS A 27 -19.08 19.20 -6.81
C LYS A 27 -18.20 19.95 -5.82
N ASN A 28 -18.73 21.04 -5.25
CA ASN A 28 -18.00 21.88 -4.31
C ASN A 28 -17.62 21.10 -3.06
N MET A 29 -18.50 20.25 -2.56
CA MET A 29 -18.25 19.46 -1.36
C MET A 29 -17.17 18.41 -1.56
N GLN A 30 -17.16 17.70 -2.69
CA GLN A 30 -16.09 16.76 -3.02
C GLN A 30 -14.74 17.50 -3.16
N GLU A 31 -14.70 18.59 -3.93
CA GLU A 31 -13.46 19.37 -4.14
C GLU A 31 -12.91 19.93 -2.81
N CYS A 32 -13.78 20.56 -2.01
CA CYS A 32 -13.39 21.11 -0.72
C CYS A 32 -12.85 20.01 0.22
N HIS A 33 -13.47 18.82 0.22
CA HIS A 33 -12.99 17.72 1.04
C HIS A 33 -11.59 17.26 0.63
N ILE A 34 -11.36 16.95 -0.65
CA ILE A 34 -10.08 16.40 -1.10
C ILE A 34 -8.92 17.39 -0.94
N TYR A 35 -9.20 18.70 -0.96
CA TYR A 35 -8.20 19.74 -0.70
C TYR A 35 -7.98 20.02 0.79
N ALA A 36 -8.97 19.75 1.64
CA ALA A 36 -8.88 20.06 3.06
C ALA A 36 -8.43 18.88 3.92
N ILE A 37 -8.87 17.66 3.61
CA ILE A 37 -8.72 16.48 4.45
C ILE A 37 -7.78 15.48 3.76
N PRO A 38 -6.64 15.13 4.39
CA PRO A 38 -5.70 14.17 3.81
C PRO A 38 -6.18 12.73 3.97
N VAL A 39 -5.76 11.87 3.04
CA VAL A 39 -5.76 10.41 3.24
C VAL A 39 -4.52 10.04 4.03
N GLU A 40 -4.66 9.36 5.17
CA GLU A 40 -3.54 9.06 6.09
C GLU A 40 -3.74 7.75 6.88
N ASN A 41 -2.65 7.21 7.44
CA ASN A 41 -2.62 5.97 8.21
C ASN A 41 -2.02 6.12 9.62
N LEU A 42 -2.02 7.32 10.20
CA LEU A 42 -1.36 7.62 11.46
C LEU A 42 -1.89 6.78 12.63
N ASP A 43 -3.20 6.54 12.70
CA ASP A 43 -3.76 5.70 13.77
C ASP A 43 -3.29 4.24 13.66
N ILE A 44 -3.06 3.75 12.44
CA ILE A 44 -2.53 2.41 12.20
C ILE A 44 -1.08 2.32 12.69
N ILE A 45 -0.22 3.25 12.25
CA ILE A 45 1.21 3.23 12.63
C ILE A 45 1.45 3.60 14.10
N GLN A 46 0.51 4.32 14.73
CA GLN A 46 0.57 4.67 16.15
C GLN A 46 -0.05 3.59 17.06
N GLY A 47 -0.72 2.59 16.48
CA GLY A 47 -1.41 1.54 17.24
C GLY A 47 -2.72 1.98 17.89
N ASN A 48 -3.33 3.07 17.42
CA ASN A 48 -4.66 3.52 17.84
C ASN A 48 -5.73 2.67 17.15
N LEU A 49 -5.78 1.39 17.53
CA LEU A 49 -6.63 0.37 16.91
C LEU A 49 -7.64 -0.21 17.94
N PRO A 50 -8.78 -0.75 17.49
CA PRO A 50 -9.25 -0.79 16.08
C PRO A 50 -9.71 0.58 15.58
N LEU A 51 -9.66 0.80 14.26
CA LEU A 51 -10.27 1.98 13.65
C LEU A 51 -11.80 1.93 13.80
N SER A 52 -12.43 3.06 14.09
CA SER A 52 -13.88 3.19 14.21
C SER A 52 -14.48 3.76 12.93
N LEU A 53 -15.61 3.18 12.50
CA LEU A 53 -16.45 3.72 11.43
C LEU A 53 -17.75 4.35 11.98
N GLU A 54 -17.83 4.52 13.31
CA GLU A 54 -18.93 5.21 13.96
C GLU A 54 -18.84 6.72 13.72
N ILE A 55 -19.97 7.33 13.39
CA ILE A 55 -20.02 8.73 12.96
C ILE A 55 -19.50 9.70 14.03
N ASP A 56 -19.79 9.45 15.31
CA ASP A 56 -19.32 10.28 16.41
C ASP A 56 -17.77 10.30 16.49
N ASP A 57 -17.14 9.14 16.30
CA ASP A 57 -15.68 8.99 16.32
C ASP A 57 -15.04 9.59 15.07
N LEU A 58 -15.66 9.41 13.90
CA LEU A 58 -15.18 9.97 12.64
C LEU A 58 -15.23 11.51 12.65
N VAL A 59 -16.32 12.10 13.17
CA VAL A 59 -16.43 13.56 13.32
C VAL A 59 -15.39 14.08 14.31
N ASP A 60 -15.22 13.40 15.45
CA ASP A 60 -14.18 13.79 16.41
C ASP A 60 -12.78 13.76 15.78
N LYS A 61 -12.43 12.66 15.12
CA LYS A 61 -11.14 12.48 14.45
C LYS A 61 -10.91 13.51 13.34
N VAL A 62 -11.79 13.51 12.34
CA VAL A 62 -11.54 14.23 11.07
C VAL A 62 -11.85 15.72 11.21
N ALA A 63 -12.98 16.06 11.84
CA ALA A 63 -13.40 17.46 11.95
C ALA A 63 -12.75 18.17 13.13
N ARG A 64 -12.90 17.62 14.35
CA ARG A 64 -12.47 18.32 15.59
C ARG A 64 -10.97 18.25 15.81
N ARG A 65 -10.38 17.05 15.72
CA ARG A 65 -8.93 16.82 15.83
C ARG A 65 -8.17 17.09 14.53
N ARG A 66 -8.88 17.51 13.47
CA ARG A 66 -8.33 17.90 12.15
C ARG A 66 -7.44 16.83 11.51
N ARG A 67 -7.67 15.55 11.83
CA ARG A 67 -6.96 14.41 11.24
C ARG A 67 -7.52 14.08 9.85
N GLY A 68 -6.88 13.13 9.19
CA GLY A 68 -7.42 12.49 7.99
C GLY A 68 -7.95 11.10 8.32
N GLY A 69 -7.92 10.20 7.35
CA GLY A 69 -8.20 8.78 7.57
C GLY A 69 -7.94 7.95 6.31
N ILE A 70 -8.19 6.64 6.41
CA ILE A 70 -8.23 5.77 5.23
C ILE A 70 -9.57 5.87 4.51
N SER A 71 -9.71 5.23 3.35
CA SER A 71 -10.89 5.39 2.49
C SER A 71 -12.21 5.06 3.16
N PHE A 72 -12.25 4.07 4.06
CA PHE A 72 -13.48 3.72 4.78
C PHE A 72 -13.92 4.85 5.69
N GLU A 73 -13.01 5.41 6.48
CA GLU A 73 -13.29 6.51 7.40
C GLU A 73 -13.79 7.75 6.66
N LEU A 74 -13.11 8.10 5.56
CA LEU A 74 -13.41 9.30 4.78
C LEU A 74 -14.72 9.18 4.01
N ASN A 75 -14.93 8.09 3.27
CA ASN A 75 -16.14 7.93 2.47
C ASN A 75 -17.39 7.63 3.32
N VAL A 76 -17.26 6.97 4.49
CA VAL A 76 -18.38 6.82 5.44
C VAL A 76 -18.79 8.18 6.02
N LEU A 77 -17.83 8.99 6.48
CA LEU A 77 -18.12 10.33 7.00
C LEU A 77 -18.73 11.24 5.93
N PHE A 78 -18.16 11.22 4.72
CA PHE A 78 -18.66 12.01 3.58
C PHE A 78 -20.08 11.61 3.19
N ALA A 79 -20.38 10.30 3.14
CA ALA A 79 -21.71 9.81 2.84
C ALA A 79 -22.75 10.31 3.85
N GLU A 80 -22.42 10.29 5.13
CA GLU A 80 -23.32 10.76 6.18
C GLU A 80 -23.56 12.28 6.08
N ALA A 81 -22.51 13.07 5.77
CA ALA A 81 -22.66 14.51 5.61
C ALA A 81 -23.54 14.85 4.40
N LEU A 82 -23.39 14.11 3.28
CA LEU A 82 -24.25 14.25 2.12
C LEU A 82 -25.72 13.89 2.42
N ARG A 83 -25.97 12.82 3.16
CA ARG A 83 -27.34 12.41 3.54
C ARG A 83 -28.02 13.49 4.38
N ASP A 84 -27.32 14.08 5.34
CA ASP A 84 -27.86 15.16 6.16
C ASP A 84 -28.20 16.43 5.35
N ILE A 85 -27.45 16.70 4.26
CA ILE A 85 -27.77 17.78 3.31
C ILE A 85 -28.98 17.43 2.43
N GLY A 86 -29.35 16.15 2.32
CA GLY A 86 -30.53 15.67 1.59
C GLY A 86 -30.23 14.96 0.28
N PHE A 87 -28.98 14.53 0.04
CA PHE A 87 -28.66 13.64 -1.08
C PHE A 87 -29.06 12.19 -0.77
N ASP A 88 -29.39 11.42 -1.80
CA ASP A 88 -29.53 9.95 -1.70
C ASP A 88 -28.18 9.31 -2.03
N VAL A 89 -27.61 8.56 -1.07
CA VAL A 89 -26.22 8.10 -1.09
C VAL A 89 -26.12 6.62 -0.74
N ARG A 90 -25.50 5.86 -1.65
CA ARG A 90 -25.15 4.46 -1.45
C ARG A 90 -23.64 4.31 -1.25
N LEU A 91 -23.27 3.62 -0.17
CA LEU A 91 -21.91 3.18 0.09
C LEU A 91 -21.65 1.89 -0.70
N MET A 92 -20.54 1.84 -1.43
CA MET A 92 -20.20 0.75 -2.35
C MET A 92 -18.83 0.18 -2.00
N SER A 93 -18.53 -1.01 -2.51
CA SER A 93 -17.21 -1.63 -2.43
C SER A 93 -16.51 -1.56 -3.79
N ALA A 94 -15.18 -1.43 -3.78
CA ALA A 94 -14.36 -1.40 -4.97
C ALA A 94 -13.06 -2.20 -4.80
N LYS A 95 -12.63 -2.83 -5.90
CA LYS A 95 -11.40 -3.62 -6.03
C LYS A 95 -10.28 -2.74 -6.53
N HIS A 96 -9.21 -2.67 -5.75
CA HIS A 96 -8.00 -1.97 -6.17
C HIS A 96 -7.23 -2.85 -7.17
N PRO A 97 -6.72 -2.33 -8.31
CA PRO A 97 -6.07 -3.13 -9.34
C PRO A 97 -4.85 -3.94 -8.85
N LYS A 98 -4.20 -3.48 -7.78
CA LYS A 98 -3.07 -4.15 -7.14
C LYS A 98 -3.45 -5.36 -6.27
N TYR A 99 -4.58 -5.31 -5.54
CA TYR A 99 -4.92 -6.33 -4.54
C TYR A 99 -6.06 -7.23 -5.03
N GLY A 100 -7.11 -6.64 -5.62
CA GLY A 100 -8.18 -7.35 -6.31
C GLY A 100 -9.28 -7.90 -5.39
N HIS A 101 -9.33 -7.51 -4.11
CA HIS A 101 -10.38 -7.90 -3.18
C HIS A 101 -11.55 -6.92 -3.23
N GLU A 102 -12.78 -7.44 -3.12
CA GLU A 102 -14.02 -6.65 -3.30
C GLU A 102 -14.07 -5.39 -2.44
N PHE A 103 -13.56 -5.46 -1.21
CA PHE A 103 -13.59 -4.39 -0.24
C PHE A 103 -12.30 -3.57 -0.16
N ASP A 104 -11.35 -3.70 -1.08
CA ASP A 104 -10.09 -2.94 -1.04
C ASP A 104 -10.29 -1.42 -0.92
N HIS A 105 -11.45 -0.94 -1.34
CA HIS A 105 -11.79 0.47 -1.31
C HIS A 105 -13.30 0.67 -1.09
N ALA A 106 -13.68 1.83 -0.57
CA ALA A 106 -15.07 2.26 -0.50
C ALA A 106 -15.26 3.46 -1.40
N VAL A 107 -16.38 3.51 -2.12
CA VAL A 107 -16.77 4.61 -3.02
C VAL A 107 -18.26 4.90 -2.85
N LEU A 108 -18.73 6.05 -3.34
CA LEU A 108 -20.11 6.48 -3.18
C LEU A 108 -20.83 6.58 -4.52
N MET A 109 -22.07 6.11 -4.57
CA MET A 109 -22.99 6.42 -5.65
C MET A 109 -24.06 7.37 -5.13
N VAL A 110 -24.18 8.55 -5.75
CA VAL A 110 -25.00 9.66 -5.26
C VAL A 110 -26.07 10.04 -6.29
N ARG A 111 -27.32 10.16 -5.84
CA ARG A 111 -28.40 10.80 -6.60
C ARG A 111 -28.60 12.22 -6.13
N VAL A 112 -28.65 13.14 -7.09
CA VAL A 112 -28.93 14.56 -6.84
C VAL A 112 -30.40 14.84 -7.08
N PRO A 113 -31.14 15.39 -6.11
CA PRO A 113 -32.55 15.76 -6.32
C PRO A 113 -32.72 16.70 -7.51
N GLY A 114 -33.63 16.35 -8.44
CA GLY A 114 -33.93 17.14 -9.63
C GLY A 114 -33.03 16.88 -10.84
N GLU A 115 -31.98 16.06 -10.71
CA GLU A 115 -31.10 15.68 -11.82
C GLU A 115 -31.42 14.26 -12.33
N GLU A 116 -31.21 14.04 -13.63
CA GLU A 116 -31.31 12.70 -14.22
C GLU A 116 -29.98 11.95 -14.11
N GLY A 117 -29.96 10.84 -13.38
CA GLY A 117 -28.80 9.94 -13.27
C GLY A 117 -28.24 9.80 -11.86
N GLU A 118 -27.06 9.22 -11.78
CA GLU A 118 -26.32 9.00 -10.54
C GLU A 118 -24.85 9.40 -10.76
N TRP A 119 -24.17 9.85 -9.72
CA TRP A 119 -22.78 10.28 -9.78
C TRP A 119 -21.92 9.40 -8.88
N LEU A 120 -20.80 8.91 -9.43
CA LEU A 120 -19.75 8.32 -8.63
C LEU A 120 -18.98 9.44 -7.93
N VAL A 121 -18.83 9.30 -6.62
CA VAL A 121 -18.15 10.25 -5.74
C VAL A 121 -17.16 9.49 -4.87
N ASP A 122 -15.99 10.08 -4.68
CA ASP A 122 -14.92 9.49 -3.89
C ASP A 122 -14.02 10.58 -3.30
N VAL A 123 -13.79 10.50 -1.99
CA VAL A 123 -12.89 11.39 -1.26
C VAL A 123 -11.78 10.64 -0.53
N GLY A 124 -11.73 9.31 -0.67
CA GLY A 124 -10.82 8.42 0.04
C GLY A 124 -9.71 7.80 -0.82
N TYR A 125 -9.79 7.89 -2.15
CA TYR A 125 -8.74 7.40 -3.05
C TYR A 125 -7.57 8.38 -3.15
N THR A 126 -6.35 7.87 -3.09
CA THR A 126 -5.15 8.71 -3.18
C THR A 126 -4.97 9.30 -4.57
N GLU A 127 -5.54 8.68 -5.61
CA GLU A 127 -5.56 9.24 -6.96
C GLU A 127 -6.95 9.65 -7.44
N ASN A 128 -7.70 10.29 -6.54
CA ASN A 128 -9.06 10.73 -6.76
C ASN A 128 -9.24 11.58 -8.01
N PHE A 129 -10.38 11.39 -8.67
CA PHE A 129 -10.95 12.40 -9.55
C PHE A 129 -11.48 13.56 -8.72
N ARG A 130 -11.44 14.77 -9.27
CA ARG A 130 -11.71 16.00 -8.49
C ARG A 130 -13.16 16.47 -8.51
N THR A 131 -14.00 15.83 -9.31
CA THR A 131 -15.42 16.18 -9.46
C THR A 131 -16.26 14.91 -9.54
N PRO A 132 -17.49 14.90 -9.01
CA PRO A 132 -18.44 13.82 -9.22
C PRO A 132 -18.55 13.45 -10.69
N LEU A 133 -18.46 12.16 -11.00
CA LEU A 133 -18.52 11.64 -12.36
C LEU A 133 -19.91 11.06 -12.63
N LEU A 134 -20.61 11.55 -13.65
CA LEU A 134 -21.91 11.01 -14.05
C LEU A 134 -21.74 9.53 -14.44
N PHE A 135 -22.50 8.64 -13.83
CA PHE A 135 -22.45 7.21 -14.13
C PHE A 135 -23.08 6.91 -15.51
N ASP A 136 -22.28 7.13 -16.56
CA ASP A 136 -22.62 6.87 -17.95
C ASP A 136 -21.42 6.24 -18.68
N GLY A 137 -21.59 5.00 -19.12
CA GLY A 137 -20.56 4.23 -19.85
C GLY A 137 -20.28 4.70 -21.27
N ARG A 138 -21.01 5.69 -21.79
CA ARG A 138 -20.88 6.17 -23.18
C ARG A 138 -19.85 7.29 -23.31
N ILE A 139 -19.64 8.08 -22.26
CA ILE A 139 -18.88 9.34 -22.31
C ILE A 139 -17.53 9.24 -21.61
N TRP A 140 -16.58 10.04 -22.11
CA TRP A 140 -15.41 10.44 -21.33
C TRP A 140 -15.75 11.74 -20.60
N GLN A 141 -15.34 11.86 -19.36
CA GLN A 141 -15.59 13.02 -18.50
C GLN A 141 -14.28 13.54 -17.94
N SER A 142 -14.04 14.84 -18.05
CA SER A 142 -12.83 15.46 -17.54
C SER A 142 -13.05 16.00 -16.13
N ASP A 143 -12.07 15.81 -15.25
CA ASP A 143 -12.00 16.53 -13.97
C ASP A 143 -11.15 17.81 -14.05
N GLY A 144 -10.81 18.24 -15.27
CA GLY A 144 -9.90 19.34 -15.55
C GLY A 144 -8.43 18.93 -15.66
N ARG A 145 -8.08 17.69 -15.29
CA ARG A 145 -6.72 17.17 -15.37
C ARG A 145 -6.63 15.85 -16.13
N ASP A 146 -7.41 14.86 -15.69
CA ASP A 146 -7.47 13.54 -16.27
C ASP A 146 -8.89 13.32 -16.84
N ASP A 147 -9.01 12.42 -17.81
CA ASP A 147 -10.32 12.01 -18.33
C ASP A 147 -10.70 10.64 -17.79
N TYR A 148 -11.98 10.44 -17.49
CA TYR A 148 -12.51 9.23 -16.88
C TYR A 148 -13.66 8.65 -17.69
N LYS A 149 -13.76 7.33 -17.70
CA LYS A 149 -14.85 6.61 -18.37
C LYS A 149 -15.22 5.33 -17.65
N PHE A 150 -16.52 5.08 -17.56
CA PHE A 150 -17.05 3.81 -17.10
C PHE A 150 -17.06 2.79 -18.24
N VAL A 151 -16.54 1.60 -17.97
CA VAL A 151 -16.55 0.48 -18.91
C VAL A 151 -17.07 -0.74 -18.16
N GLN A 152 -18.08 -1.41 -18.73
CA GLN A 152 -18.55 -2.66 -18.15
C GLN A 152 -17.42 -3.70 -18.17
N ASP A 153 -17.31 -4.51 -17.11
CA ASP A 153 -16.32 -5.58 -17.09
C ASP A 153 -16.76 -6.69 -18.05
N GLU A 154 -15.83 -7.12 -18.92
CA GLU A 154 -16.11 -8.13 -19.94
C GLU A 154 -16.19 -9.55 -19.36
N CYS A 155 -15.55 -9.77 -18.21
CA CYS A 155 -15.52 -11.05 -17.51
C CYS A 155 -16.60 -11.13 -16.42
N ASP A 156 -17.03 -10.00 -15.88
CA ASP A 156 -18.05 -9.88 -14.85
C ASP A 156 -19.09 -8.82 -15.24
N GLY A 157 -20.17 -9.23 -15.91
CA GLY A 157 -21.18 -8.30 -16.42
C GLY A 157 -21.89 -7.46 -15.34
N GLU A 158 -21.75 -7.78 -14.06
CA GLU A 158 -22.28 -7.00 -12.94
C GLU A 158 -21.29 -5.95 -12.41
N ALA A 159 -20.01 -6.05 -12.79
CA ALA A 159 -18.96 -5.13 -12.41
C ALA A 159 -18.73 -4.03 -13.46
N TRP A 160 -18.32 -2.88 -12.96
CA TRP A 160 -17.92 -1.72 -13.72
C TRP A 160 -16.48 -1.38 -13.42
N ARG A 161 -15.77 -0.91 -14.45
CA ARG A 161 -14.39 -0.43 -14.37
C ARG A 161 -14.38 1.08 -14.55
N LEU A 162 -13.75 1.79 -13.61
CA LEU A 162 -13.42 3.20 -13.79
C LEU A 162 -12.06 3.28 -14.49
N MET A 163 -12.07 3.64 -15.77
CA MET A 163 -10.87 3.86 -16.55
C MET A 163 -10.48 5.33 -16.47
N ARG A 164 -9.17 5.61 -16.42
CA ARG A 164 -8.61 6.95 -16.45
C ARG A 164 -7.63 7.08 -17.59
N ARG A 165 -7.68 8.20 -18.30
CA ARG A 165 -6.76 8.57 -19.38
C ARG A 165 -5.93 9.78 -18.95
N ARG A 166 -4.61 9.64 -19.07
CA ARG A 166 -3.59 10.65 -18.76
C ARG A 166 -2.64 10.75 -19.93
N ALA A 167 -2.64 11.89 -20.63
CA ALA A 167 -1.91 12.04 -21.90
C ALA A 167 -2.19 10.84 -22.84
N ASP A 168 -1.16 10.04 -23.15
CA ASP A 168 -1.25 8.89 -24.06
C ASP A 168 -1.45 7.54 -23.35
N HIS A 169 -1.69 7.53 -22.03
CA HIS A 169 -1.88 6.32 -21.24
C HIS A 169 -3.30 6.19 -20.71
N VAL A 170 -3.84 4.96 -20.72
CA VAL A 170 -5.13 4.62 -20.10
C VAL A 170 -4.88 3.52 -19.07
N ASP A 171 -5.24 3.81 -17.81
CA ASP A 171 -5.13 2.88 -16.68
C ASP A 171 -6.47 2.61 -16.01
N LEU A 172 -6.56 1.46 -15.34
CA LEU A 172 -7.68 1.10 -14.47
C LEU A 172 -7.49 1.80 -13.12
N VAL A 173 -8.47 2.58 -12.68
CA VAL A 173 -8.47 3.18 -11.34
C VAL A 173 -8.87 2.11 -10.32
N TYR A 174 -10.08 1.54 -10.47
CA TYR A 174 -10.60 0.42 -9.71
C TYR A 174 -11.84 -0.16 -10.42
N SER A 175 -12.29 -1.33 -9.98
CA SER A 175 -13.59 -1.89 -10.38
C SER A 175 -14.56 -1.97 -9.21
N PHE A 176 -15.86 -1.89 -9.47
CA PHE A 176 -16.89 -1.86 -8.44
C PHE A 176 -18.19 -2.48 -8.95
N ARG A 177 -19.08 -2.86 -8.04
CA ARG A 177 -20.44 -3.33 -8.36
C ARG A 177 -21.46 -2.34 -7.84
N LEU A 178 -22.68 -2.36 -8.40
CA LEU A 178 -23.77 -1.45 -8.01
C LEU A 178 -24.56 -1.92 -6.76
N LYS A 179 -23.87 -2.59 -5.82
CA LYS A 179 -24.42 -3.08 -4.56
C LYS A 179 -24.13 -2.11 -3.40
N GLU A 180 -25.18 -1.71 -2.69
CA GLU A 180 -25.07 -0.95 -1.46
C GLU A 180 -24.58 -1.82 -0.30
N HIS A 181 -23.70 -1.25 0.52
CA HIS A 181 -23.14 -1.86 1.72
C HIS A 181 -23.31 -0.95 2.94
N ARG A 182 -23.36 -1.58 4.12
CA ARG A 182 -23.34 -0.89 5.41
C ARG A 182 -21.89 -0.65 5.85
N PRO A 183 -21.61 0.43 6.62
CA PRO A 183 -20.27 0.66 7.17
C PRO A 183 -19.67 -0.55 7.90
N SER A 184 -20.51 -1.32 8.61
CA SER A 184 -20.10 -2.52 9.33
C SER A 184 -19.48 -3.61 8.46
N GLU A 185 -19.81 -3.65 7.16
CA GLU A 185 -19.25 -4.64 6.22
C GLU A 185 -17.80 -4.33 5.85
N TYR A 186 -17.32 -3.10 6.06
CA TYR A 186 -15.92 -2.73 5.81
C TYR A 186 -14.97 -3.15 6.94
N TYR A 187 -15.46 -3.50 8.13
CA TYR A 187 -14.60 -3.76 9.29
C TYR A 187 -13.64 -4.92 9.10
N GLU A 188 -14.03 -5.97 8.37
CA GLU A 188 -13.14 -7.12 8.09
C GLU A 188 -11.92 -6.67 7.27
N GLN A 189 -12.15 -5.96 6.17
CA GLN A 189 -11.06 -5.45 5.33
C GLN A 189 -10.29 -4.33 6.04
N CYS A 190 -10.96 -3.52 6.87
CA CYS A 190 -10.31 -2.50 7.69
C CYS A 190 -9.32 -3.14 8.67
N ALA A 191 -9.72 -4.22 9.36
CA ALA A 191 -8.84 -4.98 10.23
C ALA A 191 -7.62 -5.51 9.45
N TRP A 192 -7.84 -6.05 8.25
CA TRP A 192 -6.73 -6.47 7.36
C TRP A 192 -5.80 -5.29 7.03
N PHE A 193 -6.33 -4.11 6.69
CA PHE A 193 -5.49 -2.93 6.44
C PHE A 193 -4.67 -2.49 7.65
N CYS A 194 -5.18 -2.69 8.86
CA CYS A 194 -4.55 -2.26 10.10
C CYS A 194 -3.49 -3.24 10.60
N THR A 195 -3.65 -4.54 10.33
CA THR A 195 -2.82 -5.59 10.97
C THR A 195 -2.00 -6.40 9.99
N ASN A 196 -2.37 -6.47 8.71
CA ASN A 196 -1.65 -7.30 7.76
C ASN A 196 -0.34 -6.62 7.32
N PRO A 197 0.82 -7.30 7.41
CA PRO A 197 2.11 -6.75 6.95
C PRO A 197 2.17 -6.42 5.45
N GLN A 198 1.30 -7.05 4.63
CA GLN A 198 1.18 -6.79 3.20
C GLN A 198 0.36 -5.53 2.89
N SER A 199 -0.38 -5.01 3.88
CA SER A 199 -1.08 -3.74 3.76
C SER A 199 -0.05 -2.62 3.61
N ARG A 200 -0.22 -1.76 2.59
CA ARG A 200 0.59 -0.53 2.47
C ARG A 200 0.50 0.36 3.72
N PHE A 201 -0.60 0.24 4.49
CA PHE A 201 -0.86 1.08 5.65
C PHE A 201 -0.10 0.62 6.91
N THR A 202 0.50 -0.56 6.93
CA THR A 202 1.34 -1.05 8.04
C THR A 202 2.83 -0.88 7.75
N GLN A 203 3.20 -0.60 6.50
CA GLN A 203 4.59 -0.58 6.04
C GLN A 203 5.36 0.68 6.43
N GLY A 204 4.65 1.76 6.78
CA GLY A 204 5.24 3.01 7.25
C GLY A 204 4.28 4.19 7.05
N LEU A 205 4.79 5.40 7.26
CA LEU A 205 3.99 6.61 7.15
C LEU A 205 3.47 6.78 5.71
N PHE A 206 2.16 6.94 5.59
CA PHE A 206 1.49 7.26 4.34
C PHE A 206 0.53 8.42 4.57
N VAL A 207 0.76 9.53 3.88
CA VAL A 207 -0.14 10.70 3.91
C VAL A 207 -0.22 11.30 2.52
N SER A 208 -1.42 11.58 2.02
CA SER A 208 -1.64 12.18 0.71
C SER A 208 -2.72 13.24 0.77
N ILE A 209 -2.48 14.38 0.15
CA ILE A 209 -3.47 15.46 0.03
C ILE A 209 -3.46 16.02 -1.39
N GLU A 210 -4.66 16.29 -1.91
CA GLU A 210 -4.81 16.92 -3.22
C GLU A 210 -4.66 18.44 -3.09
N ARG A 211 -4.03 19.08 -4.07
CA ARG A 211 -3.95 20.55 -4.19
C ARG A 211 -4.19 20.95 -5.64
N PRO A 212 -4.65 22.18 -5.91
CA PRO A 212 -4.81 22.68 -7.28
C PRO A 212 -3.57 22.48 -8.15
N GLU A 213 -2.39 22.74 -7.59
CA GLU A 213 -1.08 22.63 -8.23
C GLU A 213 -0.47 21.22 -8.25
N GLY A 214 -1.04 20.26 -7.53
CA GLY A 214 -0.29 19.06 -7.20
C GLY A 214 -0.88 18.19 -6.10
N ARG A 215 -0.98 16.89 -6.35
CA ARG A 215 -1.10 15.95 -5.25
C ARG A 215 0.24 15.84 -4.52
N ILE A 216 0.23 16.14 -3.23
CA ILE A 216 1.36 16.00 -2.34
C ILE A 216 1.22 14.66 -1.61
N CYS A 217 2.23 13.81 -1.68
CA CYS A 217 2.24 12.50 -1.05
C CYS A 217 3.53 12.31 -0.26
N CYS A 218 3.37 11.92 1.01
CA CYS A 218 4.40 11.36 1.86
C CYS A 218 4.24 9.84 1.86
N SER A 219 5.29 9.13 1.43
CA SER A 219 5.36 7.68 1.51
C SER A 219 6.67 7.29 2.18
N MET A 220 6.58 6.57 3.29
CA MET A 220 7.69 6.29 4.20
C MET A 220 8.30 7.59 4.74
N ASP A 221 9.40 8.01 4.17
CA ASP A 221 10.18 9.18 4.57
C ASP A 221 10.21 10.26 3.47
N THR A 222 9.62 10.02 2.30
CA THR A 222 9.80 10.90 1.14
C THR A 222 8.53 11.67 0.83
N VAL A 223 8.65 12.99 0.66
CA VAL A 223 7.55 13.89 0.30
C VAL A 223 7.70 14.38 -1.15
N MET A 224 6.71 14.07 -1.99
CA MET A 224 6.75 14.38 -3.41
C MET A 224 5.45 14.99 -3.92
N ASN A 225 5.56 15.83 -4.94
CA ASN A 225 4.44 16.19 -5.79
C ASN A 225 4.32 15.11 -6.88
N THR A 226 3.30 14.25 -6.78
CA THR A 226 3.17 13.09 -7.67
C THR A 226 2.78 13.45 -9.11
N TYR A 227 2.36 14.69 -9.36
CA TYR A 227 1.98 15.13 -10.70
C TYR A 227 3.18 15.58 -11.52
N THR A 228 4.14 16.20 -10.84
CA THR A 228 5.38 16.66 -11.47
C THR A 228 6.51 15.64 -11.32
N GLY A 229 6.35 14.65 -10.43
CA GLY A 229 7.40 13.72 -10.03
C GLY A 229 8.52 14.40 -9.24
N LYS A 230 8.35 15.67 -8.84
CA LYS A 230 9.38 16.44 -8.14
C LYS A 230 9.28 16.23 -6.63
N PRO A 231 10.41 16.03 -5.93
CA PRO A 231 10.42 16.06 -4.47
C PRO A 231 10.04 17.47 -4.01
N ILE A 232 9.15 17.55 -3.01
CA ILE A 232 8.88 18.80 -2.29
C ILE A 232 9.90 18.98 -1.18
N ARG A 233 10.29 17.88 -0.55
CA ARG A 233 11.35 17.82 0.45
C ARG A 233 12.09 16.47 0.35
N PRO A 234 13.42 16.43 0.51
CA PRO A 234 14.11 15.17 0.75
C PRO A 234 13.71 14.56 2.11
N VAL A 235 14.06 13.28 2.30
CA VAL A 235 13.86 12.39 3.47
C VAL A 235 13.49 13.13 4.78
N ILE A 236 12.38 12.72 5.39
CA ILE A 236 11.94 13.14 6.73
C ILE A 236 12.92 12.58 7.77
N GLU A 237 13.57 13.46 8.51
CA GLU A 237 14.60 13.07 9.49
C GLU A 237 14.04 13.07 10.91
N GLY A 238 13.62 11.88 11.37
CA GLY A 238 13.16 11.67 12.73
C GLY A 238 11.79 12.26 13.06
N GLU A 239 11.41 12.15 14.33
CA GLU A 239 10.04 12.44 14.78
C GLU A 239 9.66 13.93 14.71
N GLU A 240 10.54 14.82 15.16
CA GLU A 240 10.25 16.27 15.17
C GLU A 240 10.01 16.81 13.75
N ASP A 241 10.82 16.36 12.79
CA ASP A 241 10.66 16.72 11.40
C ASP A 241 9.39 16.13 10.80
N ALA A 242 9.05 14.87 11.13
CA ALA A 242 7.78 14.27 10.74
C ALA A 242 6.59 15.08 11.26
N ARG A 243 6.61 15.54 12.51
CA ARG A 243 5.55 16.41 13.08
C ARG A 243 5.45 17.72 12.32
N ALA A 244 6.58 18.34 12.00
CA ALA A 244 6.63 19.60 11.26
C ALA A 244 6.03 19.43 9.85
N VAL A 245 6.43 18.38 9.13
CA VAL A 245 5.90 18.06 7.79
C VAL A 245 4.39 17.81 7.83
N LEU A 246 3.91 17.01 8.79
CA LEU A 246 2.48 16.72 8.93
C LEU A 246 1.66 17.98 9.18
N ARG A 247 2.16 18.89 10.02
CA ARG A 247 1.49 20.16 10.30
C ARG A 247 1.56 21.12 9.12
N GLU A 248 2.73 21.34 8.54
CA GLU A 248 2.98 22.41 7.56
C GLU A 248 2.52 22.04 6.15
N VAL A 249 2.65 20.77 5.75
CA VAL A 249 2.30 20.31 4.41
C VAL A 249 0.88 19.76 4.36
N PHE A 250 0.54 18.93 5.35
CA PHE A 250 -0.71 18.16 5.35
C PHE A 250 -1.79 18.74 6.28
N GLY A 251 -1.47 19.76 7.08
CA GLY A 251 -2.42 20.39 8.00
C GLY A 251 -2.89 19.47 9.14
N ILE A 252 -2.10 18.43 9.46
CA ILE A 252 -2.39 17.44 10.48
C ILE A 252 -1.72 17.86 11.79
N GLU A 253 -2.52 18.09 12.83
CA GLU A 253 -2.01 18.18 14.20
C GLU A 253 -1.82 16.79 14.78
N ALA A 254 -0.56 16.38 14.86
CA ALA A 254 -0.20 15.12 15.45
C ALA A 254 -0.30 15.16 16.97
N ASP A 255 -1.03 14.21 17.55
CA ASP A 255 -1.22 14.15 19.00
C ASP A 255 0.14 14.04 19.71
N SER A 256 0.45 15.00 20.57
CA SER A 256 1.77 15.16 21.22
C SER A 256 2.16 13.96 22.10
N LYS A 257 1.19 13.14 22.51
CA LYS A 257 1.38 11.95 23.35
C LYS A 257 1.61 10.66 22.57
N ALA A 258 1.17 10.59 21.32
CA ALA A 258 1.38 9.45 20.45
C ALA A 258 2.66 9.70 19.65
N GLY A 259 3.79 9.13 20.08
CA GLY A 259 5.04 9.32 19.34
C GLY A 259 4.91 8.89 17.87
N PHE A 260 5.54 9.61 16.95
CA PHE A 260 5.89 9.03 15.64
C PHE A 260 7.04 8.10 15.91
N GLY A 261 6.74 6.85 16.21
CA GLY A 261 7.81 5.89 16.40
C GLY A 261 8.76 5.97 15.22
N ASN A 262 10.05 5.98 15.52
CA ASN A 262 10.99 5.44 14.57
C ASN A 262 10.42 4.06 14.15
N PRO A 263 10.21 3.75 12.86
CA PRO A 263 9.81 2.41 12.44
C PRO A 263 10.75 1.35 13.02
N GLU A 264 11.99 1.74 13.37
CA GLU A 264 12.99 0.91 14.02
C GLU A 264 12.90 0.84 15.55
N GLU A 265 12.25 1.79 16.24
CA GLU A 265 12.18 1.80 17.72
C GLU A 265 10.79 1.49 18.29
N LYS A 266 9.70 1.61 17.52
CA LYS A 266 8.35 1.25 18.04
C LYS A 266 7.89 -0.16 17.69
N PHE A 267 8.57 -0.80 16.76
CA PHE A 267 8.51 -2.23 16.57
C PHE A 267 9.86 -2.79 17.02
N ASN A 268 9.95 -3.24 18.27
CA ASN A 268 11.07 -4.03 18.76
C ASN A 268 11.02 -5.46 18.16
N TYR A 269 10.68 -5.57 16.87
CA TYR A 269 10.60 -6.80 16.12
C TYR A 269 11.85 -6.83 15.26
N LEU A 270 12.77 -7.71 15.64
CA LEU A 270 13.98 -7.97 14.90
C LEU A 270 13.60 -8.27 13.42
N ARG A 271 14.35 -7.73 12.44
CA ARG A 271 14.11 -8.06 11.02
C ARG A 271 15.09 -9.15 10.59
N ILE A 272 14.58 -10.25 10.07
CA ILE A 272 15.37 -11.39 9.60
C ILE A 272 15.13 -11.57 8.12
N PHE A 273 16.21 -11.68 7.35
CA PHE A 273 16.12 -11.98 5.93
C PHE A 273 16.72 -13.35 5.63
N ALA A 274 15.94 -14.23 5.04
CA ALA A 274 16.38 -15.54 4.58
C ALA A 274 16.74 -15.47 3.08
N ALA A 275 18.03 -15.51 2.78
CA ALA A 275 18.55 -15.57 1.42
C ALA A 275 18.46 -17.02 0.89
N LEU A 276 17.46 -17.28 0.05
CA LEU A 276 17.25 -18.59 -0.55
C LEU A 276 18.16 -18.76 -1.77
N GLY A 277 18.94 -19.84 -1.78
CA GLY A 277 19.56 -20.40 -2.98
C GLY A 277 18.73 -21.61 -3.40
N ASN A 278 18.41 -21.77 -4.68
CA ASN A 278 17.68 -22.93 -5.18
C ASN A 278 18.60 -24.18 -5.16
N ASP A 279 18.97 -24.61 -3.96
CA ASP A 279 19.96 -25.63 -3.67
C ASP A 279 19.48 -26.54 -2.52
N ALA A 280 20.26 -27.57 -2.22
CA ALA A 280 19.94 -28.56 -1.20
C ALA A 280 19.80 -27.98 0.21
N GLN A 281 20.20 -26.72 0.44
CA GLN A 281 20.22 -26.06 1.74
C GLN A 281 19.02 -25.12 1.92
N GLN A 282 18.20 -24.90 0.88
CA GLN A 282 17.02 -24.04 0.94
C GLN A 282 16.10 -24.39 2.11
N ASP A 283 15.82 -25.67 2.33
CA ASP A 283 14.97 -26.13 3.42
C ASP A 283 15.59 -25.81 4.79
N ALA A 284 16.90 -25.98 4.95
CA ALA A 284 17.60 -25.66 6.19
C ALA A 284 17.62 -24.14 6.46
N VAL A 285 17.76 -23.32 5.41
CA VAL A 285 17.67 -21.85 5.51
C VAL A 285 16.27 -21.44 5.96
N ILE A 286 15.24 -22.06 5.40
CA ILE A 286 13.85 -21.79 5.79
C ILE A 286 13.65 -22.16 7.25
N GLU A 287 13.98 -23.40 7.64
CA GLU A 287 13.76 -23.89 8.99
C GLU A 287 14.50 -23.04 10.04
N GLU A 288 15.75 -22.70 9.79
CA GLU A 288 16.55 -21.89 10.71
C GLU A 288 16.05 -20.44 10.79
N ALA A 289 15.71 -19.82 9.66
CA ALA A 289 15.20 -18.45 9.67
C ALA A 289 13.85 -18.35 10.39
N VAL A 290 12.99 -19.35 10.22
CA VAL A 290 11.72 -19.48 10.94
C VAL A 290 11.94 -19.70 12.43
N ARG A 291 12.88 -20.56 12.81
CA ARG A 291 13.25 -20.79 14.21
C ARG A 291 13.72 -19.50 14.89
N ILE A 292 14.69 -18.80 14.27
CA ILE A 292 15.21 -17.54 14.81
C ILE A 292 14.09 -16.49 14.87
N ALA A 293 13.21 -16.45 13.87
CA ALA A 293 12.09 -15.51 13.85
C ALA A 293 11.05 -15.80 14.95
N LEU A 294 10.73 -17.06 15.22
CA LEU A 294 9.86 -17.46 16.33
C LEU A 294 10.49 -17.13 17.68
N GLU A 295 11.76 -17.48 17.87
CA GLU A 295 12.49 -17.24 19.13
C GLU A 295 12.63 -15.75 19.45
N LYS A 296 12.89 -14.93 18.44
CA LYS A 296 13.15 -13.49 18.59
C LYS A 296 11.93 -12.61 18.29
N GLN A 297 10.75 -13.22 18.05
CA GLN A 297 9.52 -12.55 17.61
C GLN A 297 9.82 -11.55 16.48
N ALA A 298 10.44 -12.04 15.41
CA ALA A 298 11.07 -11.25 14.37
C ALA A 298 10.24 -11.20 13.09
N HIS A 299 10.25 -10.07 12.39
CA HIS A 299 9.69 -9.97 11.04
C HIS A 299 10.61 -10.70 10.04
N LEU A 300 10.08 -11.73 9.37
CA LEU A 300 10.85 -12.62 8.49
C LEU A 300 10.51 -12.38 7.02
N ARG A 301 11.52 -12.12 6.20
CA ARG A 301 11.40 -12.04 4.74
C ARG A 301 12.31 -13.06 4.07
N PHE A 302 11.78 -13.82 3.13
CA PHE A 302 12.53 -14.70 2.25
C PHE A 302 12.81 -14.00 0.93
N GLY A 303 14.06 -14.04 0.47
CA GLY A 303 14.47 -13.43 -0.78
C GLY A 303 15.16 -14.44 -1.70
N HIS A 304 14.79 -14.44 -2.98
CA HIS A 304 15.47 -15.22 -4.01
C HIS A 304 15.70 -14.40 -5.28
N VAL A 305 16.82 -14.65 -5.95
CA VAL A 305 17.15 -14.05 -7.24
C VAL A 305 17.29 -15.15 -8.29
N VAL A 306 16.45 -15.07 -9.33
CA VAL A 306 16.45 -15.99 -10.47
C VAL A 306 17.21 -15.33 -11.62
N VAL A 307 18.26 -15.99 -12.13
CA VAL A 307 19.01 -15.50 -13.30
C VAL A 307 18.54 -16.26 -14.55
N GLU A 308 18.18 -15.55 -15.62
CA GLU A 308 17.67 -16.16 -16.86
C GLU A 308 18.64 -17.20 -17.45
N ALA A 309 19.95 -16.94 -17.37
CA ALA A 309 20.99 -17.84 -17.84
C ALA A 309 21.09 -19.17 -17.05
N ALA A 310 20.49 -19.25 -15.86
CA ALA A 310 20.44 -20.45 -15.03
C ALA A 310 19.23 -21.35 -15.36
N ARG A 311 18.39 -20.95 -16.33
CA ARG A 311 17.27 -21.75 -16.83
C ARG A 311 17.82 -22.99 -17.54
N GLY A 312 17.78 -24.14 -16.89
CA GLY A 312 18.17 -25.42 -17.48
C GLY A 312 17.34 -25.76 -18.73
N ALA A 313 17.82 -26.71 -19.53
CA ALA A 313 17.16 -27.15 -20.76
C ALA A 313 15.73 -27.72 -20.54
N ASP A 314 15.41 -28.11 -19.29
CA ASP A 314 14.12 -28.69 -18.87
C ASP A 314 13.11 -27.67 -18.32
N ALA A 315 13.36 -26.37 -18.49
CA ALA A 315 12.48 -25.35 -17.94
C ALA A 315 11.11 -25.28 -18.64
N VAL A 316 10.05 -25.08 -17.85
CA VAL A 316 8.65 -24.93 -18.30
C VAL A 316 8.55 -24.03 -19.55
N PRO A 317 7.81 -24.42 -20.61
CA PRO A 317 7.60 -23.56 -21.78
C PRO A 317 6.95 -22.24 -21.36
N GLY A 318 7.55 -21.09 -21.69
CA GLY A 318 7.01 -19.79 -21.26
C GLY A 318 8.04 -18.65 -21.21
N SER A 319 7.55 -17.43 -21.03
CA SER A 319 8.38 -16.21 -20.90
C SER A 319 9.14 -16.20 -19.57
N PHE A 320 10.29 -15.52 -19.52
CA PHE A 320 11.10 -15.40 -18.30
C PHE A 320 10.30 -14.81 -17.09
N PRO A 321 9.43 -13.79 -17.27
CA PRO A 321 8.53 -13.35 -16.21
C PRO A 321 7.59 -14.44 -15.67
N ALA A 322 7.03 -15.28 -16.54
CA ALA A 322 6.18 -16.40 -16.11
C ALA A 322 6.98 -17.44 -15.30
N TYR A 323 8.24 -17.67 -15.67
CA TYR A 323 9.14 -18.54 -14.92
C TYR A 323 9.46 -17.98 -13.52
N VAL A 324 9.77 -16.68 -13.41
CA VAL A 324 9.98 -16.00 -12.12
C VAL A 324 8.75 -16.12 -11.22
N GLN A 325 7.56 -15.97 -11.78
CA GLN A 325 6.30 -16.18 -11.04
C GLN A 325 6.10 -17.63 -10.60
N SER A 326 6.44 -18.62 -11.43
CA SER A 326 6.37 -20.04 -11.02
C SER A 326 7.33 -20.37 -9.87
N VAL A 327 8.54 -19.80 -9.89
CA VAL A 327 9.51 -19.95 -8.80
C VAL A 327 8.99 -19.31 -7.52
N ARG A 328 8.39 -18.11 -7.63
CA ARG A 328 7.75 -17.43 -6.49
C ARG A 328 6.63 -18.27 -5.86
N LEU A 329 5.75 -18.85 -6.68
CA LEU A 329 4.67 -19.69 -6.19
C LEU A 329 5.18 -20.93 -5.46
N ALA A 330 6.17 -21.63 -6.05
CA ALA A 330 6.79 -22.80 -5.44
C ALA A 330 7.49 -22.48 -4.10
N LEU A 331 8.20 -21.36 -4.02
CA LEU A 331 8.84 -20.91 -2.78
C LEU A 331 7.83 -20.49 -1.72
N ASN A 332 6.76 -19.80 -2.10
CA ASN A 332 5.64 -19.47 -1.20
C ASN A 332 5.03 -20.73 -0.58
N GLU A 333 4.77 -21.75 -1.40
CA GLU A 333 4.20 -23.02 -0.93
C GLU A 333 5.16 -23.76 0.01
N ALA A 334 6.45 -23.84 -0.35
CA ALA A 334 7.48 -24.47 0.48
C ALA A 334 7.63 -23.78 1.84
N VAL A 335 7.70 -22.44 1.85
CA VAL A 335 7.78 -21.62 3.06
C VAL A 335 6.52 -21.81 3.91
N ALA A 336 5.33 -21.70 3.33
CA ALA A 336 4.07 -21.85 4.06
C ALA A 336 3.95 -23.22 4.74
N LYS A 337 4.34 -24.30 4.04
CA LYS A 337 4.34 -25.66 4.59
C LYS A 337 5.27 -25.79 5.80
N LYS A 338 6.48 -25.22 5.73
CA LYS A 338 7.47 -25.27 6.82
C LYS A 338 7.06 -24.39 8.00
N MET A 339 6.54 -23.19 7.74
CA MET A 339 5.97 -22.29 8.75
C MET A 339 4.86 -22.96 9.55
N ALA A 340 3.95 -23.65 8.86
CA ALA A 340 2.86 -24.40 9.49
C ALA A 340 3.35 -25.60 10.34
N ALA A 341 4.46 -26.24 9.94
CA ALA A 341 5.04 -27.35 10.70
C ALA A 341 5.80 -26.90 11.96
N LEU A 342 6.34 -25.68 11.97
CA LEU A 342 7.19 -25.14 13.03
C LEU A 342 6.44 -24.26 14.04
N SER A 343 5.34 -23.64 13.65
CA SER A 343 4.52 -22.79 14.55
C SER A 343 3.59 -23.67 15.39
N LYS A 344 3.79 -23.71 16.72
CA LYS A 344 2.95 -24.48 17.67
C LYS A 344 1.73 -23.70 18.19
N THR A 345 1.49 -22.51 17.67
CA THR A 345 0.40 -21.58 18.03
C THR A 345 -0.26 -21.04 16.76
N ASP A 346 -1.57 -20.75 16.81
CA ASP A 346 -2.34 -20.12 15.72
C ASP A 346 -1.88 -18.69 15.36
N GLU A 347 -0.89 -18.14 16.09
CA GLU A 347 -0.18 -16.91 15.72
C GLU A 347 0.87 -17.20 14.64
N VAL A 348 0.40 -17.30 13.39
CA VAL A 348 1.28 -17.44 12.23
C VAL A 348 1.96 -16.08 11.96
N LEU A 349 3.27 -16.03 12.22
CA LEU A 349 4.16 -14.94 11.76
C LEU A 349 4.11 -14.85 10.23
N GLY A 350 3.78 -13.69 9.68
CA GLY A 350 3.77 -13.46 8.23
C GLY A 350 5.19 -13.47 7.66
N GLY A 351 5.62 -14.61 7.11
CA GLY A 351 6.85 -14.72 6.33
C GLY A 351 6.62 -14.29 4.88
N GLU A 352 7.20 -13.18 4.45
CA GLU A 352 7.03 -12.67 3.07
C GLU A 352 8.05 -13.30 2.11
N VAL A 353 7.63 -13.89 0.96
CA VAL A 353 8.57 -14.35 -0.08
C VAL A 353 8.65 -13.38 -1.27
N VAL A 354 9.86 -12.86 -1.49
CA VAL A 354 10.20 -11.97 -2.60
C VAL A 354 11.13 -12.68 -3.57
N VAL A 355 10.72 -12.77 -4.84
CA VAL A 355 11.53 -13.36 -5.92
C VAL A 355 11.77 -12.32 -7.00
N MET A 356 13.04 -12.06 -7.31
CA MET A 356 13.48 -11.13 -8.35
C MET A 356 14.05 -11.90 -9.55
N GLY A 357 13.64 -11.53 -10.76
CA GLY A 357 14.21 -12.07 -12.00
C GLY A 357 15.25 -11.15 -12.60
N LEU A 358 16.44 -11.67 -12.91
CA LEU A 358 17.50 -10.98 -13.65
C LEU A 358 17.56 -11.50 -15.09
N ASN A 359 17.14 -10.66 -16.03
CA ASN A 359 17.26 -10.90 -17.47
C ASN A 359 18.67 -10.52 -17.93
N SER A 360 19.37 -11.43 -18.61
CA SER A 360 20.76 -11.19 -19.05
C SER A 360 20.89 -10.16 -20.19
N ARG A 361 19.78 -9.66 -20.74
CA ARG A 361 19.74 -8.73 -21.89
C ARG A 361 19.30 -7.30 -21.57
N ILE A 362 18.84 -6.98 -20.36
CA ILE A 362 18.41 -5.62 -20.00
C ILE A 362 19.22 -5.17 -18.77
N GLY A 363 20.43 -4.68 -19.05
CA GLY A 363 21.34 -4.23 -17.99
C GLY A 363 22.77 -3.92 -18.44
N ALA A 364 23.05 -3.88 -19.75
CA ALA A 364 24.30 -3.31 -20.25
C ALA A 364 24.16 -1.78 -20.36
N THR A 365 24.17 -1.10 -19.22
CA THR A 365 24.74 0.26 -19.18
C THR A 365 26.26 0.09 -19.20
N ILE A 366 26.92 0.87 -20.05
CA ILE A 366 28.27 0.67 -20.58
C ILE A 366 29.41 0.56 -19.53
N ASP A 367 29.15 0.75 -18.23
CA ASP A 367 30.17 0.60 -17.17
C ASP A 367 29.73 -0.24 -15.95
N ALA A 368 28.63 -0.98 -16.01
CA ALA A 368 28.29 -1.96 -14.96
C ALA A 368 28.59 -3.38 -15.47
N PRO A 369 29.57 -4.11 -14.90
CA PRO A 369 29.77 -5.51 -15.27
C PRO A 369 28.49 -6.29 -14.96
N VAL A 370 28.11 -7.21 -15.85
CA VAL A 370 26.96 -8.12 -15.69
C VAL A 370 27.04 -8.75 -14.28
N GLY A 371 26.22 -8.20 -13.38
CA GLY A 371 26.44 -8.30 -11.94
C GLY A 371 26.09 -9.66 -11.38
N TYR A 372 26.95 -10.11 -10.47
CA TYR A 372 26.87 -11.36 -9.72
C TYR A 372 25.49 -11.48 -9.02
N ALA A 373 24.80 -12.64 -9.09
CA ALA A 373 23.49 -12.83 -8.45
C ALA A 373 23.42 -12.40 -6.95
N PRO A 374 24.50 -12.57 -6.13
CA PRO A 374 24.58 -12.04 -4.76
C PRO A 374 24.57 -10.52 -4.63
N GLU A 375 25.06 -9.75 -5.62
CA GLU A 375 25.08 -8.28 -5.57
C GLU A 375 23.68 -7.70 -5.70
N GLN A 376 22.91 -8.20 -6.65
CA GLN A 376 21.51 -7.78 -6.84
C GLN A 376 20.61 -8.23 -5.70
N LEU A 377 20.89 -9.38 -5.08
CA LEU A 377 20.25 -9.79 -3.85
C LEU A 377 20.50 -8.77 -2.72
N VAL A 378 21.74 -8.27 -2.60
CA VAL A 378 22.10 -7.28 -1.58
C VAL A 378 21.44 -5.93 -1.85
N GLU A 379 21.66 -5.34 -3.03
CA GLU A 379 21.21 -3.97 -3.33
C GLU A 379 19.69 -3.86 -3.46
N SER A 380 19.05 -4.89 -4.02
CA SER A 380 17.63 -4.78 -4.41
C SER A 380 16.67 -5.46 -3.44
N LEU A 381 17.15 -6.37 -2.57
CA LEU A 381 16.28 -7.11 -1.64
C LEU A 381 16.71 -7.00 -0.17
N ILE A 382 18.01 -7.10 0.14
CA ILE A 382 18.50 -7.10 1.53
C ILE A 382 18.61 -5.67 2.08
N LYS A 383 19.31 -4.76 1.40
CA LYS A 383 19.46 -3.37 1.87
C LYS A 383 18.12 -2.63 2.03
N PRO A 384 17.17 -2.72 1.07
CA PRO A 384 15.86 -2.07 1.24
C PRO A 384 15.02 -2.67 2.39
N PHE A 385 15.33 -3.90 2.82
CA PHE A 385 14.67 -4.54 3.95
C PHE A 385 15.34 -4.23 5.31
N ASN A 386 16.60 -3.79 5.29
CA ASN A 386 17.41 -3.46 6.46
C ASN A 386 17.34 -4.52 7.60
N PRO A 387 17.69 -5.79 7.35
CA PRO A 387 17.63 -6.84 8.37
C PRO A 387 18.72 -6.70 9.43
N ALA A 388 18.42 -7.12 10.66
CA ALA A 388 19.40 -7.30 11.73
C ALA A 388 20.13 -8.65 11.62
N ILE A 389 19.47 -9.66 11.05
CA ILE A 389 20.05 -10.99 10.78
C ILE A 389 19.76 -11.42 9.35
N VAL A 390 20.75 -11.93 8.65
CA VAL A 390 20.60 -12.60 7.36
C VAL A 390 20.94 -14.08 7.49
N VAL A 391 20.01 -14.96 7.12
CA VAL A 391 20.22 -16.42 7.10
C VAL A 391 20.47 -16.87 5.67
N CYS A 392 21.55 -17.60 5.41
CA CYS A 392 21.87 -18.11 4.06
C CYS A 392 22.51 -19.51 4.10
N GLY A 393 22.44 -20.24 2.98
CA GLY A 393 23.11 -21.54 2.84
C GLY A 393 24.63 -21.41 2.71
N SER A 394 25.37 -22.34 3.32
CA SER A 394 26.83 -22.41 3.24
C SER A 394 27.27 -23.24 2.03
N SER A 395 28.02 -22.65 1.10
CA SER A 395 28.47 -23.44 -0.05
C SER A 395 29.54 -24.45 0.42
N ARG A 396 29.31 -25.77 0.28
CA ARG A 396 30.35 -26.82 0.46
C ARG A 396 31.42 -26.80 -0.64
N LYS A 397 31.88 -25.61 -1.06
CA LYS A 397 33.07 -25.44 -1.89
C LYS A 397 34.28 -25.33 -0.95
N SER A 398 35.39 -25.97 -1.30
CA SER A 398 36.63 -25.87 -0.51
C SER A 398 37.01 -24.40 -0.28
N LYS A 399 37.60 -24.07 0.89
CA LYS A 399 38.02 -22.71 1.28
C LYS A 399 38.82 -21.97 0.19
N LEU A 400 39.53 -22.70 -0.67
CA LEU A 400 40.27 -22.12 -1.80
C LEU A 400 39.36 -21.73 -2.98
N ARG A 401 38.32 -22.53 -3.30
CA ARG A 401 37.38 -22.23 -4.39
C ARG A 401 36.38 -21.14 -4.00
N SER A 402 35.96 -21.06 -2.73
CA SER A 402 35.11 -19.98 -2.23
C SER A 402 35.81 -18.61 -2.25
N PHE A 403 37.13 -18.59 -2.00
CA PHE A 403 37.94 -17.37 -2.06
C PHE A 403 38.18 -16.85 -3.49
N ILE A 404 38.28 -17.75 -4.48
CA ILE A 404 38.57 -17.41 -5.89
C ILE A 404 37.29 -17.11 -6.68
N GLN A 405 36.18 -17.81 -6.42
CA GLN A 405 34.91 -17.59 -7.14
C GLN A 405 33.94 -16.66 -6.38
N GLY A 406 34.03 -16.53 -5.05
CA GLY A 406 33.06 -15.77 -4.25
C GLY A 406 31.76 -16.55 -4.05
N SER A 407 31.58 -17.20 -2.90
CA SER A 407 30.29 -17.78 -2.50
C SER A 407 29.32 -16.69 -2.05
N THR A 408 28.01 -16.93 -2.14
CA THR A 408 26.97 -16.02 -1.63
C THR A 408 27.23 -15.65 -0.16
N GLU A 409 27.54 -16.64 0.68
CA GLU A 409 27.99 -16.46 2.07
C GLU A 409 29.15 -15.46 2.21
N SER A 410 30.26 -15.68 1.49
CA SER A 410 31.44 -14.81 1.58
C SER A 410 31.18 -13.39 1.06
N TYR A 411 30.21 -13.24 0.16
CA TYR A 411 29.79 -11.94 -0.35
C TYR A 411 28.90 -11.20 0.66
N LEU A 412 27.88 -11.88 1.20
CA LEU A 412 26.97 -11.32 2.20
C LEU A 412 27.72 -10.88 3.45
N ALA A 413 28.60 -11.72 4.00
CA ALA A 413 29.41 -11.41 5.18
C ALA A 413 30.39 -10.23 4.99
N ARG A 414 30.72 -9.87 3.75
CA ARG A 414 31.61 -8.72 3.45
C ARG A 414 30.86 -7.43 3.15
N LYS A 415 29.59 -7.51 2.76
CA LYS A 415 28.82 -6.39 2.19
C LYS A 415 27.69 -5.90 3.07
N LEU A 416 27.33 -6.65 4.11
CA LEU A 416 26.25 -6.32 5.01
C LEU A 416 26.80 -5.91 6.37
N ASP A 417 26.19 -4.88 6.95
CA ASP A 417 26.52 -4.37 8.28
C ASP A 417 25.66 -5.04 9.37
N CYS A 418 25.23 -6.30 9.15
CA CYS A 418 24.35 -7.07 10.04
C CYS A 418 24.91 -8.48 10.32
N GLU A 419 24.30 -9.21 11.27
CA GLU A 419 24.70 -10.59 11.56
C GLU A 419 24.34 -11.51 10.38
N VAL A 420 25.26 -12.38 9.96
CA VAL A 420 25.02 -13.37 8.89
C VAL A 420 25.15 -14.77 9.48
N VAL A 421 24.05 -15.52 9.48
CA VAL A 421 23.95 -16.91 9.95
C VAL A 421 24.00 -17.84 8.75
N CYS A 422 24.96 -18.77 8.74
CA CYS A 422 25.13 -19.72 7.67
C CYS A 422 24.70 -21.13 8.11
N VAL A 423 23.87 -21.78 7.30
CA VAL A 423 23.38 -23.15 7.55
C VAL A 423 24.02 -24.17 6.61
N GLU A 424 24.29 -25.38 7.10
CA GLU A 424 25.02 -26.46 6.39
C GLU A 424 24.14 -27.49 5.70
#